data_AF-A0A9P6KX32-F1
#
_entry.id   AF-A0A9P6KX32-F1
#
_cell.length_a   1.000
_cell.length_b   1.000
_cell.length_c   1.000
_cell.angle_alpha   90.00
_cell.angle_beta   90.00
_cell.angle_gamma   90.00
#
_symmetry.space_group_name_H-M   'P 1'
#
loop_
_entity.id
_entity.type
_entity.pdbx_description
1 polymer ?
#
loop_
_entity_poly.entity_id
_entity_poly.type
_entity_poly.pdbx_seq_one_letter_code
_entity_poly.pdbx_strand_id
1 'polypeptide(L)'
;MRNNQDNYENEKEGKALSLIITTNAFQKHIRNRINMSKLHLRILFRFRNLSIRNKSKLYHALVNSVLEYPPVPLHVASKAQTQQMQIVQNKAARIITYIRLREGQTNQTVN
;
A
#
# COMPACT_ATOMS: atom_id res chain seq x y z
N MET A 1 -5.35 5.25 -51.64
CA MET A 1 -5.28 5.90 -50.32
C MET A 1 -5.72 4.87 -49.30
N ARG A 2 -4.78 4.34 -48.51
CA ARG A 2 -5.02 3.21 -47.59
C ARG A 2 -5.45 3.81 -46.24
N ASN A 3 -6.70 3.60 -45.86
CA ASN A 3 -7.23 4.07 -44.58
C ASN A 3 -6.54 3.29 -43.46
N ASN A 4 -5.56 3.91 -42.82
CA ASN A 4 -5.04 3.46 -41.53
C ASN A 4 -6.11 3.80 -40.48
N GLN A 5 -7.02 2.85 -40.25
CA GLN A 5 -7.81 2.85 -39.02
C GLN A 5 -6.85 2.46 -37.90
N ASP A 6 -6.33 3.48 -37.21
CA ASP A 6 -5.68 3.28 -35.93
C ASP A 6 -6.71 2.67 -34.98
N ASN A 7 -6.62 1.36 -34.78
CA ASN A 7 -7.37 0.63 -33.76
C ASN A 7 -6.88 1.11 -32.39
N TYR A 8 -7.42 2.23 -31.93
CA TYR A 8 -7.35 2.60 -30.53
C TYR A 8 -8.21 1.61 -29.75
N GLU A 9 -7.63 0.48 -29.33
CA GLU A 9 -8.17 -0.27 -28.22
C GLU A 9 -8.33 0.72 -27.06
N ASN A 10 -9.57 1.00 -26.68
CA ASN A 10 -9.87 1.85 -25.54
C ASN A 10 -9.35 1.14 -24.28
N GLU A 11 -8.07 1.36 -23.95
CA GLU A 11 -7.53 0.95 -22.67
C GLU A 11 -8.37 1.63 -21.59
N LYS A 12 -9.15 0.84 -20.84
CA LYS A 12 -9.99 1.30 -19.72
C LYS A 12 -9.16 1.80 -18.52
N GLU A 13 -7.87 2.08 -18.75
CA GLU A 13 -6.89 2.41 -17.74
C GLU A 13 -6.03 3.59 -18.22
N GLY A 14 -6.07 4.70 -17.48
CA GLY A 14 -5.14 5.82 -17.64
C GLY A 14 -3.97 5.70 -16.67
N LYS A 15 -2.76 6.01 -17.12
CA LYS A 15 -1.56 6.10 -16.26
C LYS A 15 -1.02 7.52 -16.27
N ALA A 16 -0.86 8.11 -15.09
CA ALA A 16 -0.29 9.45 -14.95
C ALA A 16 0.55 9.49 -13.67
N LEU A 17 1.83 9.90 -13.75
CA LEU A 17 2.71 10.03 -12.57
C LEU A 17 2.69 8.78 -11.65
N SER A 18 2.71 7.58 -12.24
CA SER A 18 2.57 6.28 -11.55
C SER A 18 1.22 6.02 -10.87
N LEU A 19 0.23 6.91 -10.98
CA LEU A 19 -1.17 6.64 -10.68
C LEU A 19 -1.75 5.75 -11.78
N ILE A 20 -2.60 4.81 -11.38
CA ILE A 20 -3.38 3.99 -12.30
C ILE A 20 -4.84 4.32 -12.04
N ILE A 21 -5.47 4.96 -13.01
CA ILE A 21 -6.88 5.34 -12.99
C ILE A 21 -7.62 4.36 -13.87
N THR A 22 -8.63 3.71 -13.32
CA THR A 22 -9.47 2.75 -14.05
C THR A 22 -10.91 3.22 -14.03
N THR A 23 -11.82 2.50 -14.69
CA THR A 23 -13.27 2.74 -14.56
C THR A 23 -13.75 2.70 -13.11
N ASN A 24 -13.06 1.95 -12.24
CA ASN A 24 -13.32 1.87 -10.80
C ASN A 24 -12.43 2.85 -10.00
N ALA A 25 -12.14 4.01 -10.60
CA ALA A 25 -11.24 5.03 -10.06
C ALA A 25 -9.86 4.44 -9.67
N PHE A 26 -9.44 4.65 -8.43
CA PHE A 26 -8.10 4.31 -7.92
C PHE A 26 -8.01 2.91 -7.30
N GLN A 27 -9.06 2.08 -7.36
CA GLN A 27 -9.08 0.82 -6.62
C GLN A 27 -7.93 -0.13 -7.01
N LYS A 28 -7.62 -0.24 -8.31
CA LYS A 28 -6.51 -1.05 -8.82
C LYS A 28 -5.17 -0.52 -8.30
N HIS A 29 -4.99 0.80 -8.32
CA HIS A 29 -3.80 1.45 -7.80
C HIS A 29 -3.59 1.15 -6.31
N ILE A 30 -4.62 1.35 -5.47
CA ILE A 30 -4.56 1.09 -4.02
C ILE A 30 -4.17 -0.36 -3.74
N ARG A 31 -4.80 -1.32 -4.44
CA ARG A 31 -4.47 -2.74 -4.29
C ARG A 31 -3.01 -3.03 -4.62
N ASN A 32 -2.49 -2.42 -5.69
CA ASN A 32 -1.08 -2.56 -6.07
C ASN A 32 -0.14 -2.00 -5.00
N ARG A 33 -0.44 -0.83 -4.43
CA ARG A 33 0.37 -0.25 -3.34
C ARG A 33 0.36 -1.11 -2.08
N ILE A 34 -0.80 -1.66 -1.71
CA ILE A 34 -0.92 -2.61 -0.59
C ILE A 34 -0.05 -3.85 -0.84
N ASN A 35 -0.08 -4.42 -2.05
CA ASN A 35 0.69 -5.60 -2.39
C ASN A 35 2.20 -5.33 -2.36
N MET A 36 2.65 -4.19 -2.90
CA MET A 36 4.06 -3.77 -2.81
C MET A 36 4.49 -3.55 -1.36
N SER A 37 3.65 -2.92 -0.55
CA SER A 37 3.91 -2.70 0.87
C SER A 37 4.04 -4.02 1.63
N LYS A 38 3.22 -5.03 1.30
CA LYS A 38 3.34 -6.40 1.86
C LYS A 38 4.67 -7.06 1.50
N LEU A 39 5.20 -6.82 0.29
CA LEU A 39 6.52 -7.30 -0.11
C LEU A 39 7.63 -6.63 0.71
N HIS A 40 7.60 -5.30 0.80
CA HIS A 40 8.56 -4.53 1.61
C HIS A 40 8.50 -4.87 3.10
N LEU A 41 7.32 -5.23 3.61
CA LEU A 41 7.16 -5.68 4.99
C LEU A 41 7.96 -6.95 5.30
N ARG A 42 8.13 -7.86 4.32
CA ARG A 42 8.99 -9.04 4.46
C ARG A 42 10.45 -8.64 4.60
N ILE A 43 10.88 -7.62 3.88
CA ILE A 43 12.22 -7.04 3.97
C ILE A 43 12.42 -6.42 5.36
N LEU A 44 11.45 -5.62 5.84
CA LEU A 44 11.49 -5.04 7.18
C LEU A 44 11.61 -6.12 8.27
N PHE A 45 10.91 -7.24 8.12
CA PHE A 45 10.99 -8.36 9.07
C PHE A 45 12.37 -8.99 9.12
N ARG A 46 13.12 -9.03 8.01
CA ARG A 46 14.50 -9.53 7.99
C ARG A 46 15.41 -8.70 8.89
N PHE A 47 15.13 -7.41 9.03
CA PHE A 47 15.87 -6.48 9.88
C PHE A 47 15.27 -6.31 11.28
N ARG A 48 14.45 -7.26 11.74
CA ARG A 48 13.79 -7.18 13.06
C ARG A 48 14.78 -6.98 14.22
N ASN A 49 15.98 -7.56 14.13
CA ASN A 49 17.00 -7.51 15.18
C ASN A 49 17.70 -6.13 15.33
N LEU A 50 17.40 -5.16 14.46
CA LEU A 50 17.95 -3.80 14.58
C LEU A 50 17.32 -3.03 15.75
N SER A 51 17.99 -1.94 16.15
CA SER A 51 17.43 -0.98 17.11
C SER A 51 16.09 -0.42 16.62
N ILE A 52 15.21 -0.07 17.56
CA ILE A 52 13.88 0.50 17.27
C ILE A 52 14.00 1.74 16.36
N ARG A 53 15.01 2.60 16.61
CA ARG A 53 15.29 3.79 15.79
C ARG A 53 15.56 3.44 14.33
N ASN A 54 16.39 2.43 14.08
CA ASN A 54 16.71 2.01 12.71
C ASN A 54 15.51 1.32 12.04
N LYS A 55 14.73 0.53 12.79
CA LYS A 55 13.50 -0.07 12.28
C LYS A 55 12.44 0.96 11.89
N SER A 56 12.26 2.00 12.69
CA SER A 56 11.35 3.10 12.38
C SER A 56 11.77 3.81 11.09
N LYS A 57 13.06 4.11 10.91
CA LYS A 57 13.58 4.68 9.66
C LYS A 57 13.31 3.77 8.46
N LEU A 58 13.59 2.47 8.58
CA LEU A 58 13.33 1.49 7.52
C LEU A 58 11.83 1.38 7.19
N TYR A 59 10.97 1.45 8.19
CA TYR A 59 9.52 1.46 7.98
C TYR A 59 9.07 2.68 7.15
N HIS A 60 9.51 3.88 7.52
CA HIS A 60 9.16 5.08 6.77
C HIS A 60 9.67 5.02 5.33
N ALA A 61 10.89 4.51 5.14
CA ALA A 61 11.53 4.41 3.83
C ALA A 61 10.94 3.33 2.91
N LEU A 62 10.55 2.17 3.46
CA LEU A 62 10.16 1.00 2.66
C LEU A 62 8.65 0.74 2.60
N VAL A 63 7.91 1.10 3.65
CA VAL A 63 6.48 0.78 3.78
C VAL A 63 5.65 2.04 3.69
N ASN A 64 5.97 3.07 4.47
CA ASN A 64 5.17 4.30 4.49
C ASN A 64 5.26 5.05 3.16
N SER A 65 6.47 5.22 2.61
CA SER A 65 6.68 5.80 1.28
C SER A 65 5.87 5.09 0.18
N VAL A 66 5.70 3.77 0.30
CA VAL A 66 4.96 2.97 -0.68
C VAL A 66 3.44 3.15 -0.49
N LEU A 67 2.97 3.22 0.74
CA LEU A 67 1.55 3.46 1.02
C LEU A 67 1.11 4.90 0.73
N GLU A 68 2.01 5.87 0.93
CA GLU A 68 1.71 7.30 0.88
C GLU A 68 1.86 7.91 -0.52
N TYR A 69 2.79 7.39 -1.33
CA TYR A 69 3.03 7.89 -2.68
C TYR A 69 2.38 7.04 -3.77
N PRO A 70 1.92 7.65 -4.88
CA PRO A 70 1.41 9.02 -4.98
C PRO A 70 0.23 9.21 -4.00
N PRO A 71 -0.10 10.44 -3.55
CA PRO A 71 -1.13 10.68 -2.54
C PRO A 71 -2.44 10.05 -3.01
N VAL A 72 -2.70 8.85 -2.53
CA VAL A 72 -3.93 8.14 -2.81
C VAL A 72 -5.02 9.01 -2.20
N PRO A 73 -6.05 9.41 -2.95
CA PRO A 73 -7.20 10.05 -2.35
C PRO A 73 -7.86 9.03 -1.43
N LEU A 74 -7.47 9.02 -0.14
CA LEU A 74 -7.96 8.09 0.87
C LEU A 74 -9.48 8.19 1.04
N HIS A 75 -10.05 9.35 0.69
CA HIS A 75 -11.50 9.57 0.62
C HIS A 75 -12.20 8.77 -0.49
N VAL A 76 -11.47 8.34 -1.52
CA VAL A 76 -11.99 7.46 -2.60
C VAL A 76 -11.68 5.98 -2.32
N ALA A 77 -10.86 5.68 -1.31
CA ALA A 77 -10.59 4.30 -0.91
C ALA A 77 -11.84 3.69 -0.25
N SER A 78 -12.17 2.45 -0.63
CA SER A 78 -13.27 1.75 0.05
C SER A 78 -12.88 1.40 1.49
N LYS A 79 -13.87 1.24 2.38
CA LYS A 79 -13.64 0.82 3.77
C LYS A 79 -12.74 -0.43 3.86
N ALA A 80 -12.97 -1.40 2.97
CA ALA A 80 -12.17 -2.62 2.91
C ALA A 80 -10.70 -2.34 2.54
N GLN A 81 -10.43 -1.43 1.60
CA GLN A 81 -9.07 -1.05 1.22
C GLN A 81 -8.36 -0.29 2.34
N THR A 82 -9.06 0.64 3.00
CA THR A 82 -8.54 1.34 4.18
C THR A 82 -8.21 0.38 5.30
N GLN A 83 -9.08 -0.60 5.57
CA GLN A 83 -8.80 -1.65 6.53
C GLN A 83 -7.55 -2.43 6.14
N GLN A 84 -7.41 -2.86 4.88
CA GLN A 84 -6.22 -3.58 4.40
C GLN A 84 -4.93 -2.78 4.53
N MET A 85 -4.95 -1.47 4.24
CA MET A 85 -3.80 -0.58 4.50
C MET A 85 -3.45 -0.55 5.98
N GLN A 86 -4.46 -0.43 6.85
CA GLN A 86 -4.29 -0.44 8.30
C GLN A 86 -3.70 -1.77 8.79
N ILE A 87 -4.09 -2.92 8.23
CA ILE A 87 -3.49 -4.23 8.57
C ILE A 87 -1.98 -4.21 8.31
N VAL A 88 -1.54 -3.66 7.17
CA VAL A 88 -0.12 -3.59 6.81
C VAL A 88 0.63 -2.68 7.76
N GLN A 89 0.09 -1.50 8.06
CA GLN A 89 0.68 -0.54 9.00
C GLN A 89 0.77 -1.12 10.42
N ASN A 90 -0.30 -1.73 10.93
CA ASN A 90 -0.32 -2.37 12.24
C ASN A 90 0.69 -3.52 12.31
N LYS A 91 0.83 -4.30 11.23
CA LYS A 91 1.83 -5.36 11.18
C LYS A 91 3.25 -4.81 11.19
N ALA A 92 3.50 -3.70 10.51
CA ALA A 92 4.79 -3.02 10.58
C ALA A 92 5.08 -2.48 11.99
N ALA A 93 4.11 -1.84 12.63
CA ALA A 93 4.23 -1.35 14.00
C ALA A 93 4.63 -2.47 14.96
N ARG A 94 4.00 -3.66 14.86
CA ARG A 94 4.36 -4.84 15.66
C ARG A 94 5.79 -5.32 15.43
N ILE A 95 6.31 -5.25 14.20
CA ILE A 95 7.71 -5.61 13.90
C ILE A 95 8.68 -4.62 14.56
N ILE A 96 8.31 -3.35 14.60
CA ILE A 96 9.12 -2.30 15.21
C ILE A 96 9.12 -2.43 16.73
N THR A 97 7.95 -2.62 17.34
CA THR A 97 7.77 -2.62 18.80
C THR A 97 7.90 -3.99 19.46
N TYR A 98 7.98 -5.07 18.67
CA TYR A 98 7.96 -6.46 19.15
C TYR A 98 6.69 -6.87 19.92
N ILE A 99 5.63 -6.08 19.84
CA ILE A 99 4.35 -6.36 20.50
C ILE A 99 3.62 -7.49 19.76
N ARG A 100 3.06 -8.45 20.51
CA ARG A 100 2.25 -9.53 19.91
C ARG A 100 0.91 -8.98 19.44
N LEU A 101 0.27 -9.66 18.49
CA LEU A 101 -1.01 -9.22 17.94
C LEU A 101 -2.07 -9.01 19.04
N ARG A 102 -2.12 -9.89 20.04
CA ARG A 102 -3.11 -9.86 21.13
C ARG A 102 -2.86 -8.77 22.18
N GLU A 103 -1.63 -8.24 22.22
CA GLU A 103 -1.21 -7.23 23.17
C GLU A 103 -1.42 -5.81 22.61
N GLY A 104 -1.40 -5.66 21.28
CA GLY A 104 -1.60 -4.38 20.63
C GLY A 104 -3.08 -4.02 20.50
N GLN A 105 -3.49 -2.88 21.02
CA GLN A 105 -4.83 -2.32 20.80
C GLN A 105 -4.90 -1.71 19.40
N THR A 106 -5.64 -2.35 18.50
CA THR A 106 -5.88 -1.84 17.14
C THR A 106 -7.32 -2.12 16.72
N ASN A 107 -7.79 -1.48 15.65
CA ASN A 107 -9.11 -1.78 15.06
C ASN A 107 -9.27 -3.26 14.63
N GLN A 108 -8.19 -4.05 14.59
CA GLN A 108 -8.25 -5.49 14.33
C GLN A 108 -8.52 -6.34 15.56
N THR A 109 -8.33 -5.80 16.76
CA THR A 109 -8.39 -6.52 18.05
C THR A 109 -9.55 -6.05 18.94
N VAL A 110 -10.16 -4.91 18.61
CA VAL A 110 -11.22 -4.25 19.40
C VAL A 110 -12.64 -4.58 18.86
N ASN A 111 -12.75 -5.46 17.86
CA ASN A 111 -14.03 -5.93 17.30
C ASN A 111 -14.36 -7.34 17.78
#